data_AF-C0LNG1-F1
#
_entry.id   AF-C0LNG1-F1
#
_cell.length_a   1.000
_cell.length_b   1.000
_cell.length_c   1.000
_cell.angle_alpha   90.00
_cell.angle_beta   90.00
_cell.angle_gamma   90.00
#
_symmetry.space_group_name_H-M   'P 1'
#
loop_
_entity.id
_entity.type
_entity.pdbx_description
1 polymer ?
#
loop_
_entity_poly.entity_id
_entity_poly.type
_entity_poly.pdbx_seq_one_letter_code
_entity_poly.pdbx_strand_id
1 'polypeptide(L)'
;ARSFADIGDIVRGKDPFYGNTQEKEKRDELDDKLKKIFKQIHKEVTSSGRNGQTLQTRYNGDEANNFFKLREDWWTANRHTVWEAITCNAGGSQYFRATCGSGKTATLAKKQCRCDGKNADQVPTYFDYVPQFLRWFEEWA
;
A
#
# COMPACT_ATOMS: atom_id res chain seq x y z
N ALA A 1 10.43 0.45 5.04
CA ALA A 1 9.09 0.35 5.66
C ALA A 1 8.34 1.68 5.64
N ARG A 2 8.97 2.81 6.01
CA ARG A 2 8.37 4.15 5.92
C ARG A 2 7.93 4.51 4.50
N SER A 3 8.86 4.46 3.54
CA SER A 3 8.55 4.69 2.12
C SER A 3 7.47 3.76 1.55
N PHE A 4 7.41 2.51 2.01
CA PHE A 4 6.36 1.57 1.61
C PHE A 4 4.97 2.00 2.12
N ALA A 5 4.89 2.47 3.35
CA ALA A 5 3.66 3.00 3.93
C ALA A 5 3.22 4.30 3.24
N ASP A 6 4.16 5.17 2.89
CA ASP A 6 3.86 6.41 2.16
C ASP A 6 3.37 6.12 0.74
N ILE A 7 4.01 5.20 0.00
CA ILE A 7 3.49 4.72 -1.30
C ILE A 7 2.07 4.16 -1.15
N GLY A 8 1.82 3.41 -0.08
CA GLY A 8 0.49 2.90 0.24
C GLY A 8 -0.53 4.02 0.45
N ASP A 9 -0.17 5.08 1.17
CA ASP A 9 -1.05 6.23 1.38
C ASP A 9 -1.28 7.05 0.09
N ILE A 10 -0.29 7.17 -0.79
CA ILE A 10 -0.43 7.80 -2.10
C ILE A 10 -1.43 7.02 -2.95
N VAL A 11 -1.24 5.70 -3.09
CA VAL A 11 -2.15 4.82 -3.86
C VAL A 11 -3.58 4.89 -3.31
N ARG A 12 -3.73 4.92 -1.98
CA ARG A 12 -5.02 4.98 -1.30
C ARG A 12 -5.64 6.38 -1.24
N GLY A 13 -4.92 7.42 -1.65
CA GLY A 13 -5.39 8.81 -1.58
C GLY A 13 -5.51 9.33 -0.15
N LYS A 14 -4.68 8.82 0.77
CA LYS A 14 -4.64 9.16 2.20
C LYS A 14 -3.44 10.02 2.59
N ASP A 15 -2.51 10.26 1.68
CA ASP A 15 -1.28 11.02 1.91
C ASP A 15 -1.57 12.54 1.94
N PRO A 16 -1.50 13.21 3.10
CA PRO A 16 -1.67 14.67 3.27
C PRO A 16 -0.54 15.56 2.72
N PHE A 17 0.39 15.06 1.90
CA PHE A 17 1.49 15.90 1.43
C PHE A 17 1.01 16.96 0.42
N TYR A 18 1.00 18.23 0.83
CA TYR A 18 0.61 19.36 -0.01
C TYR A 18 1.78 20.06 -0.74
N GLY A 19 3.02 19.87 -0.27
CA GLY A 19 4.25 20.39 -0.88
C GLY A 19 4.31 21.90 -1.08
N ASN A 20 5.35 22.36 -1.79
CA ASN A 20 5.36 23.70 -2.40
C ASN A 20 4.51 23.74 -3.68
N THR A 21 4.32 24.92 -4.29
CA THR A 21 3.45 25.07 -5.47
C THR A 21 3.81 24.12 -6.63
N GLN A 22 5.10 23.91 -6.90
CA GLN A 22 5.55 23.04 -8.00
C GLN A 22 5.33 21.56 -7.67
N GLU A 23 5.52 21.18 -6.40
CA GLU A 23 5.25 19.82 -5.93
C GLU A 23 3.76 19.51 -5.92
N LYS A 24 2.93 20.50 -5.58
CA LYS A 24 1.48 20.39 -5.62
C LYS A 24 0.97 20.11 -7.03
N GLU A 25 1.45 20.83 -8.03
CA GLU A 25 1.06 20.61 -9.44
C GLU A 25 1.38 19.17 -9.88
N LYS A 26 2.59 18.69 -9.59
CA LYS A 26 2.98 17.30 -9.89
C LYS A 26 2.13 16.30 -9.12
N ARG A 27 1.71 16.65 -7.91
CA ARG A 27 0.86 15.78 -7.11
C ARG A 27 -0.57 15.70 -7.66
N ASP A 28 -1.14 16.83 -8.05
CA ASP A 28 -2.44 16.88 -8.70
C ASP A 28 -2.43 16.04 -10.00
N GLU A 29 -1.36 16.13 -10.80
CA GLU A 29 -1.18 15.27 -11.99
C GLU A 29 -1.12 13.78 -11.66
N LEU A 30 -0.42 13.39 -10.59
CA LEU A 30 -0.32 12.01 -10.15
C LEU A 30 -1.68 11.49 -9.68
N ASP A 31 -2.38 12.26 -8.85
CA ASP A 31 -3.69 11.88 -8.31
C ASP A 31 -4.73 11.72 -9.43
N ASP A 32 -4.69 12.59 -10.45
CA ASP A 32 -5.55 12.49 -11.63
C ASP A 32 -5.25 11.24 -12.47
N LYS A 33 -3.97 10.88 -12.64
CA LYS A 33 -3.59 9.62 -13.31
C LYS A 33 -4.08 8.41 -12.52
N LEU A 34 -3.93 8.41 -11.19
CA LEU A 34 -4.44 7.35 -10.33
C LEU A 34 -5.98 7.26 -10.41
N LYS A 35 -6.70 8.38 -10.39
CA LYS A 35 -8.17 8.38 -10.54
C LYS A 35 -8.60 7.79 -11.88
N LYS A 36 -7.92 8.10 -12.98
CA LYS A 36 -8.19 7.52 -14.31
C LYS A 36 -7.98 6.01 -14.32
N ILE A 37 -6.87 5.52 -13.74
CA ILE A 37 -6.58 4.09 -13.64
C ILE A 37 -7.65 3.37 -12.80
N PHE A 38 -7.96 3.88 -11.61
CA PHE A 38 -8.94 3.25 -10.73
C PHE A 38 -10.37 3.32 -11.28
N LYS A 39 -10.71 4.34 -12.10
CA LYS A 39 -11.96 4.36 -12.86
C LYS A 39 -12.06 3.21 -13.86
N GLN A 40 -10.97 2.92 -14.57
CA GLN A 40 -10.92 1.80 -15.51
C GLN A 40 -11.04 0.46 -14.78
N ILE A 41 -10.27 0.28 -13.70
CA ILE A 41 -10.33 -0.94 -12.86
C ILE A 41 -11.74 -1.12 -12.29
N HIS A 42 -12.35 -0.06 -11.73
CA HIS A 42 -13.70 -0.11 -11.20
C HIS A 42 -14.70 -0.59 -12.25
N LYS A 43 -14.64 -0.02 -13.47
CA LYS A 43 -15.48 -0.46 -14.59
C LYS A 43 -15.26 -1.93 -14.91
N GLU A 44 -14.01 -2.38 -15.03
CA GLU A 44 -13.70 -3.78 -15.38
C GLU A 44 -14.22 -4.78 -14.33
N VAL A 45 -13.94 -4.53 -13.05
CA VAL A 45 -14.29 -5.45 -11.96
C VAL A 45 -15.79 -5.44 -11.62
N THR A 46 -16.51 -4.36 -11.97
CA THR A 46 -17.96 -4.27 -11.78
C THR A 46 -18.77 -4.65 -13.01
N SER A 47 -18.18 -4.69 -14.21
CA SER A 47 -18.89 -5.02 -15.45
C SER A 47 -18.82 -6.49 -15.85
N SER A 48 -17.82 -7.25 -15.37
CA SER A 48 -17.62 -8.63 -15.81
C SER A 48 -17.05 -9.53 -14.71
N GLY A 49 -17.52 -10.79 -14.68
CA GLY A 49 -16.99 -11.85 -13.79
C GLY A 49 -18.06 -12.54 -12.95
N ARG A 50 -17.72 -13.73 -12.40
CA ARG A 50 -18.61 -14.50 -11.49
C ARG A 50 -19.08 -13.69 -10.27
N ASN A 51 -18.34 -12.65 -9.90
CA ASN A 51 -18.61 -11.81 -8.72
C ASN A 51 -19.08 -10.38 -9.08
N GLY A 52 -19.41 -10.09 -10.36
CA GLY A 52 -19.69 -8.72 -10.81
C GLY A 52 -20.77 -8.01 -9.99
N GLN A 53 -21.86 -8.71 -9.66
CA GLN A 53 -22.97 -8.14 -8.87
C GLN A 53 -22.57 -7.87 -7.39
N THR A 54 -21.75 -8.73 -6.80
CA THR A 54 -21.18 -8.52 -5.46
C THR A 54 -20.26 -7.32 -5.44
N LEU A 55 -19.41 -7.17 -6.47
CA LEU A 55 -18.47 -6.06 -6.58
C LEU A 55 -19.17 -4.73 -6.89
N GLN A 56 -20.23 -4.73 -7.71
CA GLN A 56 -21.11 -3.58 -7.89
C GLN A 56 -21.69 -3.10 -6.55
N THR A 57 -22.17 -4.02 -5.73
CA THR A 57 -22.70 -3.69 -4.39
C THR A 57 -21.60 -3.13 -3.48
N ARG A 58 -20.44 -3.79 -3.43
CA ARG A 58 -19.30 -3.38 -2.58
C ARG A 58 -18.79 -1.98 -2.92
N TYR A 59 -18.65 -1.69 -4.21
CA TYR A 59 -18.12 -0.43 -4.74
C TYR A 59 -19.22 0.53 -5.21
N ASN A 60 -20.45 0.36 -4.71
CA ASN A 60 -21.52 1.31 -4.97
C ASN A 60 -21.17 2.67 -4.38
N GLY A 61 -21.30 3.73 -5.19
CA GLY A 61 -20.93 5.10 -4.83
C GLY A 61 -19.43 5.36 -4.71
N ASP A 62 -18.56 4.38 -5.03
CA ASP A 62 -17.10 4.54 -4.88
C ASP A 62 -16.54 5.54 -5.91
N GLU A 63 -17.14 5.64 -7.09
CA GLU A 63 -16.76 6.64 -8.13
C GLU A 63 -16.90 8.09 -7.62
N ALA A 64 -17.93 8.39 -6.83
CA ALA A 64 -18.10 9.71 -6.22
C ALA A 64 -17.12 9.98 -5.06
N ASN A 65 -16.53 8.92 -4.49
CA ASN A 65 -15.63 8.96 -3.35
C ASN A 65 -14.19 8.63 -3.74
N ASN A 66 -13.74 9.07 -4.92
CA ASN A 66 -12.36 8.86 -5.41
C ASN A 66 -11.88 7.40 -5.39
N PHE A 67 -12.80 6.44 -5.47
CA PHE A 67 -12.53 5.00 -5.43
C PHE A 67 -11.84 4.53 -4.14
N PHE A 68 -12.09 5.17 -3.00
CA PHE A 68 -11.40 4.85 -1.74
C PHE A 68 -11.51 3.37 -1.35
N LYS A 69 -12.68 2.74 -1.49
CA LYS A 69 -12.84 1.32 -1.14
C LYS A 69 -12.03 0.43 -2.06
N LEU A 70 -12.13 0.65 -3.37
CA LEU A 70 -11.39 -0.11 -4.37
C LEU A 70 -9.87 0.07 -4.20
N ARG A 71 -9.40 1.28 -3.89
CA ARG A 71 -7.97 1.57 -3.66
C ARG A 71 -7.43 0.86 -2.41
N GLU A 72 -8.19 0.81 -1.32
CA GLU A 72 -7.84 0.07 -0.10
C GLU A 72 -7.75 -1.44 -0.35
N ASP A 73 -8.74 -2.00 -1.06
CA ASP A 73 -8.77 -3.42 -1.40
C ASP A 73 -7.64 -3.77 -2.38
N TRP A 74 -7.36 -2.91 -3.36
CA TRP A 74 -6.25 -3.08 -4.29
C TRP A 74 -4.90 -3.06 -3.57
N TRP A 75 -4.69 -2.11 -2.66
CA TRP A 75 -3.46 -2.08 -1.86
C TRP A 75 -3.33 -3.36 -1.04
N THR A 76 -4.38 -3.76 -0.32
CA THR A 76 -4.36 -4.97 0.51
C THR A 76 -4.04 -6.22 -0.30
N ALA A 77 -4.57 -6.34 -1.53
CA ALA A 77 -4.29 -7.45 -2.43
C ALA A 77 -2.84 -7.44 -2.97
N ASN A 78 -2.26 -6.28 -3.28
CA ASN A 78 -0.99 -6.16 -4.02
C ASN A 78 0.21 -5.72 -3.16
N ARG A 79 0.00 -5.34 -1.89
CA ARG A 79 1.06 -4.81 -1.01
C ARG A 79 2.26 -5.75 -0.86
N HIS A 80 2.05 -7.06 -0.96
CA HIS A 80 3.13 -8.04 -0.93
C HIS A 80 4.06 -7.94 -2.15
N THR A 81 3.49 -7.83 -3.36
CA THR A 81 4.25 -7.63 -4.61
C THR A 81 4.99 -6.29 -4.60
N VAL A 82 4.36 -5.24 -4.07
CA VAL A 82 5.00 -3.91 -3.93
C VAL A 82 6.18 -3.98 -2.95
N TRP A 83 6.01 -4.66 -1.81
CA TRP A 83 7.10 -4.90 -0.87
C TRP A 83 8.24 -5.68 -1.51
N GLU A 84 7.91 -6.70 -2.29
CA GLU A 84 8.87 -7.49 -3.06
C GLU A 84 9.71 -6.58 -3.98
N ALA A 85 9.05 -5.76 -4.81
CA ALA A 85 9.74 -4.86 -5.72
C ALA A 85 10.68 -3.88 -4.99
N ILE A 86 10.20 -3.25 -3.91
CA ILE A 86 11.00 -2.26 -3.14
C ILE A 86 12.22 -2.90 -2.47
N THR A 87 12.10 -4.16 -2.07
CA THR A 87 13.16 -4.85 -1.33
C THR A 87 14.09 -5.71 -2.19
N CYS A 88 13.83 -5.79 -3.50
CA CYS A 88 14.59 -6.64 -4.43
C CYS A 88 16.12 -6.46 -4.31
N ASN A 89 16.58 -5.22 -4.13
CA ASN A 89 18.00 -4.89 -4.02
C ASN A 89 18.44 -4.52 -2.58
N ALA A 90 17.64 -4.86 -1.57
CA ALA A 90 17.97 -4.58 -0.16
C ALA A 90 19.02 -5.58 0.37
N GLY A 91 20.25 -5.52 -0.16
CA GLY A 91 21.34 -6.42 0.21
C GLY A 91 21.74 -6.30 1.68
N GLY A 92 21.72 -7.42 2.41
CA GLY A 92 22.13 -7.51 3.83
C GLY A 92 21.27 -6.72 4.83
N SER A 93 20.25 -6.02 4.36
CA SER A 93 19.38 -5.18 5.18
C SER A 93 18.33 -6.01 5.89
N GLN A 94 18.11 -5.70 7.18
CA GLN A 94 17.15 -6.40 8.02
C GLN A 94 16.00 -5.46 8.38
N TYR A 95 14.76 -5.99 8.40
CA TYR A 95 13.70 -5.25 9.07
C TYR A 95 13.89 -5.39 10.58
N PHE A 96 13.99 -4.25 11.27
CA PHE A 96 14.43 -4.17 12.66
C PHE A 96 13.46 -4.79 13.69
N ARG A 97 12.22 -5.09 13.30
CA ARG A 97 11.25 -5.79 14.15
C ARG A 97 11.30 -7.30 13.89
N ALA A 98 11.21 -8.09 14.95
CA ALA A 98 11.12 -9.54 14.85
C ALA A 98 9.69 -9.94 14.44
N THR A 99 9.49 -10.17 13.14
CA THR A 99 8.16 -10.39 12.54
C THR A 99 8.07 -11.70 11.77
N CYS A 100 9.17 -12.43 11.61
CA CYS A 100 9.19 -13.74 10.97
C CYS A 100 8.94 -14.83 12.01
N GLY A 101 7.69 -15.30 12.12
CA GLY A 101 7.24 -16.26 13.14
C GLY A 101 6.27 -15.63 14.15
N SER A 102 6.05 -16.28 15.30
CA SER A 102 5.10 -15.83 16.31
C SER A 102 5.65 -15.95 17.73
N GLY A 103 5.22 -15.04 18.62
CA GLY A 103 5.62 -15.05 20.03
C GLY A 103 7.14 -14.93 20.23
N LYS A 104 7.69 -15.72 21.15
CA LYS A 104 9.12 -15.66 21.53
C LYS A 104 10.08 -16.21 20.48
N THR A 105 9.57 -16.85 19.42
CA THR A 105 10.38 -17.42 18.34
C THR A 105 10.42 -16.54 17.10
N ALA A 106 9.80 -15.36 17.15
CA ALA A 106 9.84 -14.41 16.06
C ALA A 106 11.29 -13.97 15.78
N THR A 107 11.67 -13.95 14.51
CA THR A 107 13.00 -13.57 14.04
C THR A 107 12.94 -12.34 13.16
N LEU A 108 14.07 -11.64 13.01
CA LEU A 108 14.18 -10.53 12.06
C LEU A 108 14.08 -11.03 10.61
N ALA A 109 13.56 -10.19 9.73
CA ALA A 109 13.55 -10.44 8.29
C ALA A 109 14.95 -10.15 7.73
N LYS A 110 15.79 -11.18 7.54
CA LYS A 110 17.24 -11.02 7.35
C LYS A 110 17.72 -10.86 5.90
N LYS A 111 16.98 -11.42 4.92
CA LYS A 111 17.37 -11.38 3.51
C LYS A 111 16.41 -10.47 2.77
N GLN A 112 16.93 -9.39 2.18
CA GLN A 112 16.10 -8.42 1.44
C GLN A 112 14.93 -7.91 2.29
N CYS A 113 15.10 -7.73 3.61
CA CYS A 113 14.00 -7.40 4.49
C CYS A 113 12.75 -8.31 4.33
N ARG A 114 12.94 -9.61 4.05
CA ARG A 114 11.87 -10.62 3.96
C ARG A 114 12.15 -11.81 4.86
N CYS A 115 11.09 -12.55 5.19
CA CYS A 115 11.20 -13.82 5.89
C CYS A 115 11.63 -14.93 4.92
N ASP A 116 12.30 -15.97 5.43
CA ASP A 116 12.63 -17.15 4.62
C ASP A 116 11.46 -18.15 4.58
N GLY A 117 11.44 -19.03 3.58
CA GLY A 117 10.51 -20.18 3.51
C GLY A 117 9.07 -19.79 3.19
N LYS A 118 8.10 -20.42 3.87
CA LYS A 118 6.65 -20.23 3.62
C LYS A 118 6.14 -18.80 3.84
N ASN A 119 6.94 -17.94 4.48
CA ASN A 119 6.59 -16.55 4.77
C ASN A 119 7.32 -15.55 3.87
N ALA A 120 7.95 -16.00 2.77
CA ALA A 120 8.70 -15.12 1.86
C ALA A 120 7.84 -14.02 1.24
N ASP A 121 6.56 -14.30 1.00
CA ASP A 121 5.59 -13.35 0.45
C ASP A 121 4.95 -12.44 1.51
N GLN A 122 5.23 -12.68 2.80
CA GLN A 122 4.67 -11.85 3.86
C GLN A 122 5.43 -10.54 3.97
N VAL A 123 4.69 -9.43 3.92
CA VAL A 123 5.22 -8.11 4.29
C VAL A 123 5.48 -8.11 5.80
N PRO A 124 6.72 -7.96 6.26
CA PRO A 124 7.09 -8.03 7.68
C PRO A 124 6.65 -6.79 8.47
N THR A 125 5.87 -5.89 7.88
CA THR A 125 5.45 -4.63 8.51
C THR A 125 3.97 -4.38 8.28
N TYR A 126 3.37 -3.67 9.24
CA TYR A 126 2.02 -3.12 9.19
C TYR A 126 2.04 -1.59 9.25
N PHE A 127 3.19 -0.97 8.95
CA PHE A 127 3.35 0.49 9.02
C PHE A 127 2.39 1.20 8.06
N ASP A 128 2.02 0.57 6.94
CA ASP A 128 0.98 1.03 6.00
C ASP A 128 -0.44 1.03 6.58
N TYR A 129 -0.67 0.45 7.76
CA TYR A 129 -1.95 0.56 8.48
C TYR A 129 -1.89 1.50 9.70
N VAL A 130 -0.75 2.15 9.94
CA VAL A 130 -0.60 3.19 10.96
C VAL A 130 -0.88 4.56 10.32
N PRO A 131 -1.66 5.47 10.94
CA PRO A 131 -1.90 6.82 10.38
C PRO A 131 -0.60 7.58 10.06
N GLN A 132 -0.52 8.22 8.89
CA GLN A 132 0.71 8.86 8.39
C GLN A 132 1.32 9.88 9.36
N PHE A 133 0.50 10.70 10.00
CA PHE A 133 0.95 11.67 11.00
C PHE A 133 1.80 11.04 12.11
N LEU A 134 1.39 9.87 12.63
CA LEU A 134 2.14 9.18 13.69
C LEU A 134 3.46 8.60 13.17
N ARG A 135 3.50 8.18 11.91
CA ARG A 135 4.71 7.63 11.29
C ARG A 135 5.75 8.71 11.02
N TRP A 136 5.30 9.86 10.52
CA TRP A 136 6.17 11.02 10.34
C TRP A 136 6.67 11.50 11.70
N PHE A 137 5.80 11.61 12.72
CA PHE A 137 6.25 12.01 14.05
C PHE A 137 7.35 11.10 14.63
N GLU A 138 7.26 9.78 14.43
CA GLU A 138 8.32 8.83 14.81
C GLU A 138 9.59 8.92 13.96
N GLU A 139 9.51 9.44 12.73
CA GLU A 139 10.66 9.63 11.86
C GLU A 139 11.46 10.91 12.19
N TRP A 140 10.78 11.95 12.67
CA TRP A 140 11.38 13.25 13.01
C TRP A 140 11.86 13.35 14.47
N ALA A 141 11.44 12.44 15.36
CA ALA A 141 11.84 12.39 16.76
C ALA A 141 13.24 11.79 16.96
#